data_AF-A0A929ME83-F1
#
_entry.id   AF-A0A929ME83-F1
#
_cell.length_a   1.000
_cell.length_b   1.000
_cell.length_c   1.000
_cell.angle_alpha   90.00
_cell.angle_beta   90.00
_cell.angle_gamma   90.00
#
_symmetry.space_group_name_H-M   'P 1'
#
loop_
_entity.id
_entity.type
_entity.pdbx_description
1 polymer ?
#
loop_
_entity_poly.entity_id
_entity_poly.type
_entity_poly.pdbx_seq_one_letter_code
_entity_poly.pdbx_strand_id
1 'polypeptide(L)'
;LVEGDSAGGSAKQGRDRVFQAILPLKGKILNVEKARLDKILKSDEIKNMITALGCGIGDEFDAEKLRYHKIIIMTDADVDGSHIQTLLLTFFFRFLNKVVENGHIYLAQPPLYRYKKGKKEIYLKDEKALNEFLIETGIEGVDIEGIGSADLIDFLKIVAAYRSVLKELEKRFNVLSAIRYMIENPDIVSKSYNEIFEILRDFLKAEGHNLLNHYVSEDEVRIYVQTESGLEELVVNENLFTNPLYEEALYISQKIKERGLDLHSDVIDVLDEVEKNAKKGAYIQRYKGLGEMNPEQLWETTMNPENRRLLKIDINDAISASDTFNLFMGDEVEPRRNYIQDHAKDVKHLDI
;
A
#
# COMPACT_ATOMS: atom_id res chain seq x y z
N LEU A 1 -7.57 -19.43 10.25
CA LEU A 1 -8.87 -18.75 10.18
C LEU A 1 -8.96 -18.10 8.81
N VAL A 2 -10.07 -18.30 8.09
CA VAL A 2 -10.25 -17.75 6.73
C VAL A 2 -11.57 -17.02 6.63
N GLU A 3 -11.54 -15.89 5.94
CA GLU A 3 -12.72 -15.10 5.63
C GLU A 3 -13.61 -15.77 4.57
N GLY A 4 -14.88 -15.97 4.89
CA GLY A 4 -15.89 -16.38 3.93
C GLY A 4 -15.85 -17.84 3.45
N ASP A 5 -16.93 -18.24 2.80
CA ASP A 5 -17.07 -19.60 2.25
C ASP A 5 -16.26 -19.79 0.96
N SER A 6 -15.99 -18.73 0.19
CA SER A 6 -15.20 -18.79 -1.05
C SER A 6 -13.74 -19.13 -0.78
N ALA A 7 -13.01 -18.27 -0.05
CA ALA A 7 -11.63 -18.55 0.35
C ALA A 7 -11.55 -19.79 1.25
N GLY A 8 -12.55 -20.00 2.12
CA GLY A 8 -12.67 -21.22 2.92
C GLY A 8 -12.75 -22.50 2.07
N GLY A 9 -13.43 -22.45 0.92
CA GLY A 9 -13.52 -23.55 -0.04
C GLY A 9 -12.18 -23.86 -0.69
N SER A 10 -11.51 -22.85 -1.24
CA SER A 10 -10.18 -23.00 -1.85
C SER A 10 -9.14 -23.48 -0.84
N ALA A 11 -9.12 -22.91 0.36
CA ALA A 11 -8.22 -23.30 1.44
C ALA A 11 -8.46 -24.75 1.89
N LYS A 12 -9.72 -25.21 1.98
CA LYS A 12 -10.03 -26.60 2.31
C LYS A 12 -9.57 -27.59 1.25
N GLN A 13 -9.61 -27.20 -0.02
CA GLN A 13 -9.16 -28.02 -1.14
C GLN A 13 -7.63 -28.06 -1.26
N GLY A 14 -6.96 -26.93 -1.05
CA GLY A 14 -5.50 -26.80 -1.19
C GLY A 14 -4.70 -27.17 0.06
N ARG A 15 -5.34 -27.39 1.22
CA ARG A 15 -4.61 -27.69 2.47
C ARG A 15 -3.91 -29.04 2.47
N ASP A 16 -2.82 -29.10 3.23
CA ASP A 16 -2.27 -30.37 3.67
C ASP A 16 -3.10 -30.93 4.84
N ARG A 17 -3.66 -32.12 4.64
CA ARG A 17 -4.53 -32.77 5.64
C ARG A 17 -3.79 -33.28 6.87
N VAL A 18 -2.48 -33.46 6.79
CA VAL A 18 -1.64 -33.99 7.87
C VAL A 18 -1.50 -32.96 8.98
N PHE A 19 -1.30 -31.68 8.65
CA PHE A 19 -0.92 -30.66 9.64
C PHE A 19 -1.71 -29.35 9.57
N GLN A 20 -2.60 -29.16 8.59
CA GLN A 20 -3.38 -27.92 8.47
C GLN A 20 -4.87 -28.14 8.73
N ALA A 21 -5.40 -27.40 9.71
CA ALA A 21 -6.82 -27.27 9.96
C ALA A 21 -7.33 -25.91 9.46
N ILE A 22 -8.50 -25.91 8.82
CA ILE A 22 -9.11 -24.72 8.23
C ILE A 22 -10.47 -24.49 8.90
N LEU A 23 -10.62 -23.34 9.55
CA LEU A 23 -11.89 -22.84 10.09
C LEU A 23 -12.33 -21.62 9.26
N PRO A 24 -13.30 -21.77 8.34
CA PRO A 24 -13.96 -20.66 7.66
C PRO A 24 -14.84 -19.89 8.64
N LEU A 25 -14.84 -18.57 8.51
CA LEU A 25 -15.67 -17.66 9.28
C LEU A 25 -16.74 -17.07 8.38
N LYS A 26 -18.00 -17.08 8.82
CA LYS A 26 -19.13 -16.58 8.02
C LYS A 26 -19.54 -15.19 8.47
N GLY A 27 -19.47 -14.24 7.53
CA GLY A 27 -19.89 -12.86 7.75
C GLY A 27 -18.97 -12.10 8.71
N LYS A 28 -19.41 -10.89 9.11
CA LYS A 28 -18.66 -10.06 10.07
C LYS A 28 -18.80 -10.63 11.47
N ILE A 29 -17.67 -10.82 12.14
CA ILE A 29 -17.62 -11.29 13.53
C ILE A 29 -18.26 -10.23 14.43
N LEU A 30 -18.92 -10.67 15.50
CA LEU A 30 -19.43 -9.77 16.52
C LEU A 30 -18.30 -8.89 17.06
N ASN A 31 -18.47 -7.57 17.09
CA ASN A 31 -17.54 -6.69 17.79
C ASN A 31 -17.54 -7.01 19.29
N VAL A 32 -16.39 -7.48 19.76
CA VAL A 32 -16.20 -7.93 21.13
C VAL A 32 -15.48 -6.93 22.03
N GLU A 33 -15.19 -5.71 21.58
CA GLU A 33 -14.45 -4.71 22.38
C GLU A 33 -15.24 -4.23 23.61
N LYS A 34 -16.57 -4.05 23.47
CA LYS A 34 -17.47 -3.66 24.57
C LYS A 34 -18.43 -4.77 24.99
N ALA A 35 -18.40 -5.93 24.31
CA ALA A 35 -19.32 -7.03 24.58
C ALA A 35 -18.90 -7.82 25.84
N ARG A 36 -19.88 -8.13 26.70
CA ARG A 36 -19.67 -9.04 27.83
C ARG A 36 -19.54 -10.49 27.34
N LEU A 37 -18.85 -11.33 28.11
CA LEU A 37 -18.67 -12.76 27.86
C LEU A 37 -19.98 -13.46 27.47
N ASP A 38 -21.07 -13.22 28.22
CA ASP A 38 -22.38 -13.85 27.95
C ASP A 38 -22.95 -13.51 26.58
N LYS A 39 -22.67 -12.30 26.06
CA LYS A 39 -23.12 -11.86 24.73
C LYS A 39 -22.27 -12.49 23.64
N ILE A 40 -20.97 -12.63 23.88
CA ILE A 40 -20.00 -13.21 22.95
C ILE A 40 -20.27 -14.70 22.75
N LEU A 41 -20.58 -15.41 23.83
CA LEU A 41 -20.96 -16.83 23.79
C LEU A 41 -22.31 -17.07 23.09
N LYS A 42 -23.09 -16.03 22.75
CA LYS A 42 -24.26 -16.21 21.88
C LYS A 42 -23.90 -16.31 20.40
N SER A 43 -22.69 -15.88 20.01
CA SER A 43 -22.22 -16.00 18.63
C SER A 43 -21.70 -17.40 18.34
N ASP A 44 -22.30 -18.06 17.35
CA ASP A 44 -21.89 -19.40 16.92
C ASP A 44 -20.48 -19.41 16.33
N GLU A 45 -20.11 -18.36 15.59
CA GLU A 45 -18.74 -18.20 15.04
C GLU A 45 -17.67 -18.18 16.15
N ILE A 46 -17.94 -17.46 17.25
CA ILE A 46 -17.00 -17.36 18.37
C ILE A 46 -16.96 -18.66 19.17
N LYS A 47 -18.12 -19.30 19.40
CA LYS A 47 -18.18 -20.64 20.01
C LYS A 47 -17.38 -21.66 19.21
N ASN A 48 -17.55 -21.68 17.89
CA ASN A 48 -16.81 -22.56 16.98
C ASN A 48 -15.31 -22.31 17.07
N MET A 49 -14.89 -21.05 17.12
CA MET A 49 -13.48 -20.68 17.29
C MET A 49 -12.92 -21.14 18.64
N ILE A 50 -13.60 -20.86 19.76
CA ILE A 50 -13.17 -21.31 21.10
C ILE A 50 -13.06 -22.84 21.13
N THR A 51 -14.05 -23.54 20.57
CA THR A 51 -14.07 -25.00 20.50
C THR A 51 -12.92 -25.55 19.65
N ALA A 52 -12.59 -24.88 18.53
CA ALA A 52 -11.49 -25.27 17.67
C ALA A 52 -10.12 -25.06 18.35
N LEU A 53 -9.93 -23.94 19.06
CA LEU A 53 -8.71 -23.61 19.78
C LEU A 53 -8.49 -24.50 21.00
N GLY A 54 -9.56 -24.85 21.72
CA GLY A 54 -9.54 -25.83 22.82
C GLY A 54 -9.00 -25.32 24.16
N CYS A 55 -8.61 -24.04 24.25
CA CYS A 55 -8.05 -23.43 25.45
C CYS A 55 -9.09 -22.76 26.38
N GLY A 56 -10.39 -22.89 26.11
CA GLY A 56 -11.43 -22.24 26.92
C GLY A 56 -11.45 -20.70 26.78
N ILE A 57 -12.24 -20.03 27.61
CA ILE A 57 -12.35 -18.57 27.68
C ILE A 57 -12.74 -18.13 29.10
N GLY A 58 -12.34 -16.92 29.52
CA GLY A 58 -12.69 -16.39 30.84
C GLY A 58 -12.10 -17.24 31.96
N ASP A 59 -12.93 -17.66 32.92
CA ASP A 59 -12.47 -18.43 34.09
C ASP A 59 -12.00 -19.86 33.73
N GLU A 60 -12.46 -20.40 32.59
CA GLU A 60 -12.05 -21.71 32.09
C GLU A 60 -10.83 -21.64 31.15
N PHE A 61 -10.26 -20.44 30.96
CA PHE A 61 -9.14 -20.25 30.04
C PHE A 61 -7.85 -20.90 30.55
N ASP A 62 -7.23 -21.72 29.71
CA ASP A 62 -5.98 -22.41 29.95
C ASP A 62 -5.15 -22.46 28.67
N ALA A 63 -4.08 -21.66 28.64
CA ALA A 63 -3.20 -21.54 27.48
C ALA A 63 -2.46 -22.85 27.16
N GLU A 64 -2.23 -23.74 28.14
CA GLU A 64 -1.53 -25.01 27.92
C GLU A 64 -2.39 -26.02 27.14
N LYS A 65 -3.72 -25.87 27.18
CA LYS A 65 -4.67 -26.70 26.43
C LYS A 65 -4.86 -26.26 24.98
N LEU A 66 -4.11 -25.25 24.53
CA LEU A 66 -4.19 -24.76 23.15
C LEU A 66 -3.83 -25.87 22.16
N ARG A 67 -4.78 -26.24 21.30
CA ARG A 67 -4.57 -27.33 20.32
C ARG A 67 -3.62 -26.96 19.19
N TYR A 68 -3.59 -25.68 18.82
CA TYR A 68 -2.83 -25.17 17.68
C TYR A 68 -1.91 -24.02 18.11
N HIS A 69 -0.61 -24.29 18.17
CA HIS A 69 0.43 -23.30 18.55
C HIS A 69 0.80 -22.34 17.40
N LYS A 70 0.18 -22.49 16.22
CA LYS A 70 0.36 -21.62 15.07
C LYS A 70 -0.98 -21.34 14.43
N ILE A 71 -1.59 -20.23 14.84
CA ILE A 71 -2.89 -19.75 14.37
C ILE A 71 -2.62 -18.69 13.32
N ILE A 72 -3.00 -18.98 12.08
CA ILE A 72 -2.83 -18.06 10.95
C ILE A 72 -4.19 -17.47 10.59
N ILE A 73 -4.28 -16.15 10.55
CA ILE A 73 -5.44 -15.40 10.06
C ILE A 73 -5.16 -15.06 8.59
N MET A 74 -6.06 -15.48 7.71
CA MET A 74 -6.02 -15.17 6.27
C MET A 74 -7.30 -14.40 5.93
N THR A 75 -7.15 -13.14 5.59
CA THR A 75 -8.21 -12.20 5.21
C THR A 75 -7.88 -11.58 3.86
N ASP A 76 -8.89 -11.04 3.19
CA ASP A 76 -8.68 -10.35 1.93
C ASP A 76 -7.94 -9.01 2.16
N ALA A 77 -7.31 -8.49 1.10
CA ALA A 77 -6.53 -7.25 1.16
C ALA A 77 -7.41 -5.98 1.05
N ASP A 78 -8.72 -6.14 1.11
CA ASP A 78 -9.69 -5.05 1.02
C ASP A 78 -10.08 -4.51 2.41
N VAL A 79 -10.96 -3.52 2.41
CA VAL A 79 -11.44 -2.86 3.64
C VAL A 79 -12.19 -3.83 4.54
N ASP A 80 -12.98 -4.76 3.99
CA ASP A 80 -13.76 -5.71 4.78
C ASP A 80 -12.87 -6.79 5.43
N GLY A 81 -11.84 -7.25 4.72
CA GLY A 81 -10.81 -8.12 5.27
C GLY A 81 -10.03 -7.44 6.40
N SER A 82 -9.69 -6.16 6.26
CA SER A 82 -9.07 -5.38 7.34
C SER A 82 -9.96 -5.27 8.58
N HIS A 83 -11.29 -5.14 8.38
CA HIS A 83 -12.25 -5.11 9.49
C HIS A 83 -12.31 -6.45 10.22
N ILE A 84 -12.42 -7.57 9.48
CA ILE A 84 -12.47 -8.92 10.09
C ILE A 84 -11.16 -9.26 10.79
N GLN A 85 -10.02 -8.91 10.19
CA GLN A 85 -8.71 -9.06 10.80
C GLN A 85 -8.67 -8.34 12.15
N THR A 86 -9.14 -7.08 12.19
CA THR A 86 -9.13 -6.28 13.42
C THR A 86 -10.06 -6.89 14.48
N LEU A 87 -11.27 -7.31 14.11
CA LEU A 87 -12.21 -7.97 15.04
C LEU A 87 -11.62 -9.25 15.65
N LEU A 88 -10.93 -10.06 14.85
CA LEU A 88 -10.24 -11.26 15.32
C LEU A 88 -9.11 -10.91 16.29
N LEU A 89 -8.28 -9.93 15.94
CA LEU A 89 -7.19 -9.48 16.80
C LEU A 89 -7.72 -8.95 18.14
N THR A 90 -8.76 -8.10 18.12
CA THR A 90 -9.44 -7.62 19.33
C THR A 90 -9.95 -8.78 20.18
N PHE A 91 -10.52 -9.83 19.57
CA PHE A 91 -10.93 -11.03 20.30
C PHE A 91 -9.74 -11.72 20.98
N PHE A 92 -8.64 -11.95 20.26
CA PHE A 92 -7.45 -12.57 20.83
C PHE A 92 -6.85 -11.72 21.95
N PHE A 93 -6.71 -10.41 21.76
CA PHE A 93 -6.12 -9.52 22.76
C PHE A 93 -6.96 -9.42 24.03
N ARG A 94 -8.29 -9.38 23.89
CA ARG A 94 -9.19 -9.23 25.03
C ARG A 94 -9.38 -10.53 25.80
N PHE A 95 -9.56 -11.66 25.11
CA PHE A 95 -9.99 -12.90 25.74
C PHE A 95 -8.93 -13.98 25.80
N LEU A 96 -7.94 -13.94 24.91
CA LEU A 96 -6.89 -14.95 24.77
C LEU A 96 -5.50 -14.30 24.79
N ASN A 97 -5.32 -13.30 25.64
CA ASN A 97 -4.12 -12.46 25.66
C ASN A 97 -2.82 -13.28 25.74
N LYS A 98 -2.80 -14.32 26.60
CA LYS A 98 -1.66 -15.24 26.74
C LYS A 98 -1.31 -16.00 25.45
N VAL A 99 -2.28 -16.27 24.58
CA VAL A 99 -2.03 -16.90 23.27
C VAL A 99 -1.25 -15.94 22.36
N VAL A 100 -1.51 -14.64 22.47
CA VAL A 100 -0.76 -13.61 21.74
C VAL A 100 0.62 -13.42 22.33
N GLU A 101 0.73 -13.30 23.67
CA GLU A 101 2.03 -13.19 24.36
C GLU A 101 2.97 -14.37 24.06
N ASN A 102 2.42 -15.59 24.00
CA ASN A 102 3.19 -16.78 23.63
C ASN A 102 3.58 -16.81 22.13
N GLY A 103 3.12 -15.85 21.34
CA GLY A 103 3.50 -15.70 19.93
C GLY A 103 2.87 -16.75 19.02
N HIS A 104 1.63 -17.16 19.30
CA HIS A 104 0.92 -18.15 18.49
C HIS A 104 0.10 -17.55 17.35
N ILE A 105 -0.09 -16.23 17.32
CA ILE A 105 -0.92 -15.55 16.31
C ILE A 105 -0.08 -14.99 15.16
N TYR A 106 -0.51 -15.27 13.94
CA TYR A 106 0.14 -14.85 12.70
C TYR A 106 -0.89 -14.33 11.71
N LEU A 107 -0.54 -13.32 10.92
CA LEU A 107 -1.28 -12.90 9.74
C LEU A 107 -0.60 -13.46 8.49
N ALA A 108 -1.40 -14.02 7.58
CA ALA A 108 -0.89 -14.36 6.25
C ALA A 108 -0.67 -13.11 5.41
N GLN A 109 0.33 -13.16 4.53
CA GLN A 109 0.65 -12.10 3.59
C GLN A 109 0.58 -12.67 2.16
N PRO A 110 -0.65 -12.86 1.61
CA PRO A 110 -0.84 -13.35 0.26
C PRO A 110 -0.24 -12.37 -0.77
N PRO A 111 0.16 -12.85 -1.96
CA PRO A 111 0.68 -11.98 -3.00
C PRO A 111 -0.41 -11.08 -3.59
N LEU A 112 -0.05 -9.82 -3.86
CA LEU A 112 -0.94 -8.85 -4.52
C LEU A 112 -0.94 -8.99 -6.05
N TYR A 113 0.16 -9.45 -6.63
CA TYR A 113 0.31 -9.55 -8.08
C TYR A 113 0.80 -10.93 -8.52
N ARG A 114 0.37 -11.34 -9.71
CA ARG A 114 0.88 -12.47 -10.46
C ARG A 114 1.39 -12.00 -11.81
N TYR A 115 2.67 -12.24 -12.08
CA TYR A 115 3.30 -12.02 -13.37
C TYR A 115 3.48 -13.35 -14.09
N LYS A 116 3.00 -13.46 -15.33
CA LYS A 116 3.13 -14.67 -16.15
C LYS A 116 3.63 -14.34 -17.55
N LYS A 117 4.79 -14.87 -17.94
CA LYS A 117 5.37 -14.73 -19.29
C LYS A 117 5.85 -16.08 -19.80
N GLY A 118 5.15 -16.62 -20.79
CA GLY A 118 5.38 -17.99 -21.27
C GLY A 118 5.18 -19.03 -20.15
N LYS A 119 6.24 -19.75 -19.80
CA LYS A 119 6.25 -20.74 -18.70
C LYS A 119 6.66 -20.16 -17.35
N LYS A 120 7.20 -18.93 -17.31
CA LYS A 120 7.64 -18.28 -16.07
C LYS A 120 6.41 -17.67 -15.38
N GLU A 121 6.16 -18.07 -14.14
CA GLU A 121 5.08 -17.57 -13.30
C GLU A 121 5.69 -17.14 -11.96
N ILE A 122 5.40 -15.91 -11.54
CA ILE A 122 5.99 -15.29 -10.36
C ILE A 122 4.90 -14.55 -9.59
N TYR A 123 4.91 -14.71 -8.28
CA TYR A 123 4.01 -14.03 -7.36
C TYR A 123 4.75 -12.94 -6.61
N LEU A 124 4.15 -11.75 -6.56
CA LEU A 124 4.75 -10.53 -6.05
C LEU A 124 3.86 -9.97 -4.95
N LYS A 125 4.46 -9.63 -3.81
CA LYS A 125 3.72 -9.28 -2.58
C LYS A 125 3.00 -7.95 -2.65
N ASP A 126 3.60 -6.96 -3.28
CA ASP A 126 3.17 -5.57 -3.26
C ASP A 126 3.57 -4.89 -4.57
N GLU A 127 3.11 -3.65 -4.76
CA GLU A 127 3.40 -2.85 -5.95
C GLU A 127 4.89 -2.53 -6.07
N LYS A 128 5.59 -2.33 -4.94
CA LYS A 128 7.04 -2.11 -4.93
C LYS A 128 7.79 -3.31 -5.52
N ALA A 129 7.46 -4.52 -5.08
CA ALA A 129 8.06 -5.75 -5.60
C ALA A 129 7.75 -5.93 -7.10
N LEU A 130 6.56 -5.55 -7.56
CA LEU A 130 6.24 -5.57 -8.97
C LEU A 130 7.11 -4.59 -9.77
N ASN A 131 7.25 -3.35 -9.31
CA ASN A 131 8.06 -2.35 -10.00
C ASN A 131 9.53 -2.76 -10.05
N GLU A 132 10.10 -3.24 -8.93
CA GLU A 132 11.47 -3.75 -8.89
C GLU A 132 11.67 -4.93 -9.86
N PHE A 133 10.73 -5.88 -9.88
CA PHE A 133 10.78 -7.03 -10.78
C PHE A 133 10.69 -6.62 -12.27
N LEU A 134 9.86 -5.62 -12.59
CA LEU A 134 9.72 -5.10 -13.94
C LEU A 134 11.00 -4.37 -14.39
N ILE A 135 11.63 -3.59 -13.50
CA ILE A 135 12.92 -2.95 -13.77
C ILE A 135 13.98 -4.01 -14.06
N GLU A 136 14.12 -5.00 -13.18
CA GLU A 136 15.12 -6.06 -13.31
C GLU A 136 14.95 -6.89 -14.59
N THR A 137 13.70 -7.19 -14.98
CA THR A 137 13.41 -7.97 -16.19
C THR A 137 13.45 -7.11 -17.46
N GLY A 138 13.18 -5.81 -17.36
CA GLY A 138 13.03 -4.89 -18.49
C GLY A 138 14.34 -4.32 -19.02
N ILE A 139 15.41 -4.40 -18.24
CA ILE A 139 16.76 -3.94 -18.61
C ILE A 139 17.42 -4.87 -19.64
N GLU A 140 16.90 -6.08 -19.83
CA GLU A 140 17.34 -6.97 -20.91
C GLU A 140 17.14 -6.29 -22.28
N GLY A 141 18.20 -5.69 -22.83
CA GLY A 141 18.21 -4.98 -24.10
C GLY A 141 18.29 -3.44 -24.03
N VAL A 142 18.44 -2.86 -22.83
CA VAL A 142 18.72 -1.43 -22.64
C VAL A 142 20.19 -1.26 -22.27
N ASP A 143 21.00 -0.83 -23.24
CA ASP A 143 22.39 -0.44 -23.03
C ASP A 143 22.49 1.08 -22.99
N ILE A 144 22.82 1.62 -21.82
CA ILE A 144 23.17 3.03 -21.64
C ILE A 144 24.69 3.12 -21.56
N GLU A 145 25.28 3.96 -22.40
CA GLU A 145 26.74 4.11 -22.43
C GLU A 145 27.28 4.52 -21.05
N GLY A 146 28.26 3.77 -20.55
CA GLY A 146 28.97 4.11 -19.32
C GLY A 146 28.36 3.60 -18.01
N ILE A 147 27.26 2.84 -18.02
CA ILE A 147 26.66 2.25 -16.81
C ILE A 147 26.48 0.72 -16.94
N GLY A 148 26.85 -0.02 -15.89
CA GLY A 148 26.58 -1.46 -15.82
C GLY A 148 25.12 -1.75 -15.48
N SER A 149 24.60 -2.92 -15.86
CA SER A 149 23.19 -3.28 -15.64
C SER A 149 22.78 -3.23 -14.15
N ALA A 150 23.68 -3.56 -13.23
CA ALA A 150 23.41 -3.49 -11.79
C ALA A 150 23.24 -2.03 -11.30
N ASP A 151 24.13 -1.14 -11.72
CA ASP A 151 24.04 0.28 -11.37
C ASP A 151 22.80 0.94 -12.02
N LEU A 152 22.43 0.49 -13.22
CA LEU A 152 21.22 0.95 -13.90
C LEU A 152 19.95 0.50 -13.17
N ILE A 153 19.90 -0.73 -12.65
CA ILE A 153 18.79 -1.19 -11.80
C ILE A 153 18.64 -0.26 -10.59
N ASP A 154 19.73 0.01 -9.88
CA ASP A 154 19.70 0.86 -8.68
C ASP A 154 19.29 2.30 -9.01
N PHE A 155 19.78 2.83 -10.14
CA PHE A 155 19.36 4.13 -10.64
C PHE A 155 17.86 4.15 -10.94
N LEU A 156 17.34 3.19 -11.69
CA LEU A 156 15.92 3.12 -12.04
C LEU A 156 15.02 2.89 -10.83
N LYS A 157 15.52 2.22 -9.77
CA LYS A 157 14.82 2.13 -8.48
C LYS A 157 14.67 3.51 -7.81
N ILE A 158 15.68 4.38 -7.90
CA ILE A 158 15.63 5.77 -7.43
C ILE A 158 14.62 6.57 -8.28
N VAL A 159 14.66 6.42 -9.60
CA VAL A 159 13.71 7.07 -10.52
C VAL A 159 12.27 6.61 -10.24
N ALA A 160 12.06 5.32 -9.95
CA ALA A 160 10.73 4.79 -9.61
C ALA A 160 10.20 5.40 -8.29
N ALA A 161 11.08 5.62 -7.30
CA ALA A 161 10.72 6.35 -6.08
C ALA A 161 10.35 7.81 -6.39
N TYR A 162 11.14 8.50 -7.23
CA TYR A 162 10.83 9.86 -7.67
C TYR A 162 9.45 9.96 -8.34
N ARG A 163 9.18 9.08 -9.32
CA ARG A 163 7.88 8.99 -10.01
C ARG A 163 6.73 8.74 -9.03
N SER A 164 6.95 7.93 -7.98
CA SER A 164 5.94 7.69 -6.95
C SER A 164 5.63 8.95 -6.13
N VAL A 165 6.64 9.73 -5.74
CA VAL A 165 6.44 10.98 -4.99
C VAL A 165 5.73 12.02 -5.86
N LEU A 166 6.10 12.13 -7.14
CA LEU A 166 5.43 13.02 -8.09
C LEU A 166 3.94 12.66 -8.24
N LYS A 167 3.58 11.38 -8.30
CA LYS A 167 2.17 10.95 -8.32
C LYS A 167 1.40 11.31 -7.05
N GLU A 168 2.06 11.32 -5.88
CA GLU A 168 1.41 11.80 -4.64
C GLU A 168 1.27 13.32 -4.61
N LEU A 169 2.21 14.06 -5.21
CA LEU A 169 2.11 15.51 -5.39
C LEU A 169 0.96 15.88 -6.34
N GLU A 170 0.78 15.13 -7.43
CA GLU A 170 -0.29 15.32 -8.43
C GLU A 170 -1.70 15.25 -7.80
N LYS A 171 -1.89 14.44 -6.76
CA LYS A 171 -3.17 14.35 -6.03
C LYS A 171 -3.47 15.60 -5.20
N ARG A 172 -2.45 16.39 -4.85
CA ARG A 172 -2.55 17.52 -3.92
C ARG A 172 -2.47 18.87 -4.62
N PHE A 173 -1.70 18.94 -5.69
CA PHE A 173 -1.36 20.15 -6.40
C PHE A 173 -1.62 19.97 -7.91
N ASN A 174 -2.12 21.02 -8.55
CA ASN A 174 -2.39 21.00 -9.98
C ASN A 174 -1.14 21.39 -10.78
N VAL A 175 -1.16 21.12 -12.09
CA VAL A 175 -0.07 21.49 -13.01
C VAL A 175 1.27 20.87 -12.56
N LEU A 176 1.30 19.54 -12.47
CA LEU A 176 2.47 18.79 -12.00
C LEU A 176 3.76 19.12 -12.78
N SER A 177 3.68 19.43 -14.08
CA SER A 177 4.86 19.77 -14.89
C SER A 177 5.60 21.01 -14.35
N ALA A 178 4.87 22.04 -13.91
CA ALA A 178 5.46 23.22 -13.28
C ALA A 178 6.10 22.88 -11.93
N ILE A 179 5.45 22.03 -11.13
CA ILE A 179 5.98 21.61 -9.83
C ILE A 179 7.26 20.79 -10.00
N ARG A 180 7.24 19.84 -10.94
CA ARG A 180 8.40 19.05 -11.32
C ARG A 180 9.55 19.95 -11.79
N TYR A 181 9.25 20.95 -12.62
CA TYR A 181 10.25 21.93 -13.06
C TYR A 181 10.89 22.67 -11.87
N MET A 182 10.11 23.08 -10.86
CA MET A 182 10.65 23.71 -9.66
C MET A 182 11.53 22.76 -8.83
N ILE A 183 11.11 21.51 -8.69
CA ILE A 183 11.87 20.46 -8.00
C ILE A 183 13.21 20.21 -8.68
N GLU A 184 13.22 20.16 -10.01
CA GLU A 184 14.43 19.97 -10.79
C GLU A 184 15.29 21.24 -10.85
N ASN A 185 14.77 22.42 -10.53
CA ASN A 185 15.51 23.68 -10.52
C ASN A 185 15.47 24.35 -9.13
N PRO A 186 16.16 23.78 -8.12
CA PRO A 186 16.02 24.20 -6.73
C PRO A 186 16.35 25.67 -6.44
N ASP A 187 17.19 26.29 -7.27
CA ASP A 187 17.53 27.71 -7.15
C ASP A 187 16.29 28.61 -7.20
N ILE A 188 15.16 28.12 -7.75
CA ILE A 188 13.91 28.85 -7.85
C ILE A 188 13.35 29.26 -6.48
N VAL A 189 13.60 28.47 -5.42
CA VAL A 189 13.10 28.73 -4.06
C VAL A 189 13.71 30.01 -3.47
N SER A 190 14.91 30.40 -3.93
CA SER A 190 15.61 31.60 -3.46
C SER A 190 15.16 32.90 -4.15
N LYS A 191 14.28 32.80 -5.16
CA LYS A 191 13.85 33.94 -5.98
C LYS A 191 12.59 34.60 -5.44
N SER A 192 12.36 35.85 -5.81
CA SER A 192 11.10 36.52 -5.49
C SER A 192 9.92 35.88 -6.25
N TYR A 193 8.72 35.95 -5.70
CA TYR A 193 7.51 35.42 -6.36
C TYR A 193 7.25 36.03 -7.75
N ASN A 194 7.63 37.29 -7.98
CA ASN A 194 7.60 37.89 -9.31
C ASN A 194 8.55 37.18 -10.29
N GLU A 195 9.78 36.87 -9.87
CA GLU A 195 10.73 36.13 -10.71
C GLU A 195 10.29 34.68 -10.92
N ILE A 196 9.74 34.03 -9.89
CA ILE A 196 9.18 32.68 -9.98
C ILE A 196 8.07 32.66 -11.04
N PHE A 197 7.16 33.65 -11.01
CA PHE A 197 6.11 33.77 -12.01
C PHE A 197 6.67 33.91 -13.43
N GLU A 198 7.65 34.80 -13.66
CA GLU A 198 8.23 34.99 -14.99
C GLU A 198 8.86 33.70 -15.53
N ILE A 199 9.59 32.96 -14.68
CA ILE A 199 10.21 31.68 -15.02
C ILE A 199 9.15 30.63 -15.36
N LEU A 200 8.12 30.48 -14.51
CA LEU A 200 7.06 29.49 -14.72
C LEU A 200 6.19 29.84 -15.92
N ARG A 201 5.94 31.13 -16.19
CA ARG A 201 5.22 31.60 -17.36
C ARG A 201 5.92 31.18 -18.65
N ASP A 202 7.23 31.37 -18.71
CA ASP A 202 8.01 31.05 -19.89
C ASP A 202 8.11 29.53 -20.09
N PHE A 203 8.29 28.77 -19.00
CA PHE A 203 8.23 27.30 -19.01
C PHE A 203 6.87 26.76 -19.51
N LEU A 204 5.76 27.21 -18.91
CA LEU A 204 4.41 26.75 -19.24
C LEU A 204 4.03 27.06 -20.69
N LYS A 205 4.44 28.24 -21.21
CA LYS A 205 4.27 28.59 -22.62
C LYS A 205 5.10 27.71 -23.54
N ALA A 206 6.32 27.34 -23.15
CA ALA A 206 7.17 26.45 -23.93
C ALA A 206 6.59 25.02 -24.00
N GLU A 207 5.91 24.56 -22.94
CA GLU A 207 5.14 23.32 -22.96
C GLU A 207 3.84 23.40 -23.80
N GLY A 208 3.46 24.58 -24.26
CA GLY A 208 2.26 24.78 -25.08
C GLY A 208 0.97 25.06 -24.27
N HIS A 209 1.08 25.27 -22.96
CA HIS A 209 -0.08 25.63 -22.14
C HIS A 209 -0.51 27.09 -22.36
N ASN A 210 -1.81 27.34 -22.31
CA ASN A 210 -2.35 28.69 -22.43
C ASN A 210 -2.63 29.29 -21.04
N LEU A 211 -2.07 30.45 -20.74
CA LEU A 211 -2.27 31.13 -19.46
C LEU A 211 -3.41 32.14 -19.59
N LEU A 212 -4.47 31.97 -18.80
CA LEU A 212 -5.65 32.83 -18.87
C LEU A 212 -5.53 34.04 -17.94
N ASN A 213 -5.12 33.81 -16.70
CA ASN A 213 -5.02 34.84 -15.69
C ASN A 213 -3.93 34.50 -14.67
N HIS A 214 -3.40 35.49 -13.97
CA HIS A 214 -2.41 35.31 -12.93
C HIS A 214 -2.56 36.36 -11.83
N TYR A 215 -2.13 36.00 -10.63
CA TYR A 215 -2.01 36.90 -9.50
C TYR A 215 -0.65 36.69 -8.87
N VAL A 216 0.08 37.77 -8.65
CA VAL A 216 1.36 37.72 -7.94
C VAL A 216 1.30 38.69 -6.79
N SER A 217 1.67 38.21 -5.61
CA SER A 217 1.83 39.00 -4.39
C SER A 217 3.25 38.83 -3.84
N GLU A 218 3.52 39.44 -2.69
CA GLU A 218 4.80 39.27 -1.98
C GLU A 218 4.98 37.86 -1.39
N ASP A 219 3.90 37.09 -1.25
CA ASP A 219 3.89 35.79 -0.55
C ASP A 219 3.40 34.63 -1.42
N GLU A 220 2.88 34.89 -2.63
CA GLU A 220 2.23 33.86 -3.45
C GLU A 220 2.18 34.22 -4.94
N VAL A 221 2.26 33.17 -5.77
CA VAL A 221 1.92 33.21 -7.21
C VAL A 221 0.74 32.28 -7.46
N ARG A 222 -0.29 32.80 -8.14
CA ARG A 222 -1.37 32.00 -8.72
C ARG A 222 -1.36 32.12 -10.22
N ILE A 223 -1.43 30.99 -10.93
CA ILE A 223 -1.51 30.94 -12.39
C ILE A 223 -2.69 30.06 -12.78
N TYR A 224 -3.60 30.61 -13.57
CA TYR A 224 -4.70 29.86 -14.18
C TYR A 224 -4.26 29.36 -15.55
N VAL A 225 -4.04 28.06 -15.63
CA VAL A 225 -3.47 27.37 -16.79
C VAL A 225 -4.58 26.55 -17.45
N GLN A 226 -4.80 26.78 -18.73
CA GLN A 226 -5.67 25.93 -19.53
C GLN A 226 -4.86 24.74 -20.04
N THR A 227 -5.10 23.58 -19.43
CA THR A 227 -4.54 22.28 -19.78
C THR A 227 -5.52 21.52 -20.71
N GLU A 228 -5.12 20.36 -21.21
CA GLU A 228 -6.02 19.48 -21.99
C GLU A 228 -7.21 18.97 -21.15
N SER A 229 -7.01 18.81 -19.85
CA SER A 229 -8.00 18.37 -18.85
C SER A 229 -8.98 19.47 -18.44
N GLY A 230 -8.67 20.74 -18.69
CA GLY A 230 -9.54 21.86 -18.39
C GLY A 230 -8.79 23.08 -17.87
N LEU A 231 -9.45 23.88 -17.03
CA LEU A 231 -8.81 25.01 -16.37
C LEU A 231 -8.27 24.55 -15.01
N GLU A 232 -6.97 24.64 -14.84
CA GLU A 232 -6.27 24.30 -13.60
C GLU A 232 -5.67 25.54 -12.95
N GLU A 233 -5.60 25.53 -11.63
CA GLU A 233 -4.99 26.60 -10.82
C GLU A 233 -3.69 26.08 -10.20
N LEU A 234 -2.56 26.67 -10.62
CA LEU A 234 -1.27 26.48 -9.98
C LEU A 234 -1.10 27.54 -8.90
N VAL A 235 -0.86 27.10 -7.66
CA VAL A 235 -0.57 27.97 -6.51
C VAL A 235 0.84 27.67 -6.02
N VAL A 236 1.70 28.68 -5.99
CA VAL A 236 3.08 28.60 -5.52
C VAL A 236 3.22 29.55 -4.34
N ASN A 237 3.49 29.00 -3.16
CA ASN A 237 3.70 29.71 -1.91
C ASN A 237 4.62 28.90 -1.00
N GLU A 238 4.90 29.41 0.20
CA GLU A 238 5.76 28.75 1.19
C GLU A 238 5.22 27.35 1.58
N ASN A 239 3.90 27.15 1.60
CA ASN A 239 3.29 25.85 1.92
C ASN A 239 3.62 24.78 0.89
N LEU A 240 3.82 25.15 -0.38
CA LEU A 240 4.28 24.22 -1.41
C LEU A 240 5.72 23.79 -1.14
N PHE A 241 6.62 24.75 -0.89
CA PHE A 241 8.04 24.49 -0.72
C PHE A 241 8.38 23.75 0.59
N THR A 242 7.61 24.00 1.64
CA THR A 242 7.72 23.32 2.94
C THR A 242 6.95 22.00 2.99
N ASN A 243 6.29 21.60 1.89
CA ASN A 243 5.56 20.35 1.86
C ASN A 243 6.54 19.16 1.94
N PRO A 244 6.33 18.18 2.84
CA PRO A 244 7.23 17.03 2.96
C PRO A 244 7.44 16.25 1.66
N LEU A 245 6.40 16.15 0.80
CA LEU A 245 6.52 15.47 -0.49
C LEU A 245 7.36 16.29 -1.49
N TYR A 246 7.30 17.61 -1.41
CA TYR A 246 8.13 18.48 -2.26
C TYR A 246 9.61 18.36 -1.86
N GLU A 247 9.92 18.42 -0.57
CA GLU A 247 11.28 18.23 -0.05
C GLU A 247 11.83 16.84 -0.36
N GLU A 248 11.00 15.79 -0.20
CA GLU A 248 11.37 14.42 -0.57
C GLU A 248 11.67 14.30 -2.07
N ALA A 249 10.80 14.86 -2.93
CA ALA A 249 11.02 14.85 -4.38
C ALA A 249 12.29 15.61 -4.76
N LEU A 250 12.57 16.75 -4.12
CA LEU A 250 13.79 17.53 -4.32
C LEU A 250 15.04 16.71 -3.96
N TYR A 251 15.04 16.06 -2.80
CA TYR A 251 16.14 15.20 -2.37
C TYR A 251 16.41 14.05 -3.36
N ILE A 252 15.35 13.39 -3.83
CA ILE A 252 15.49 12.30 -4.80
C ILE A 252 15.96 12.84 -6.17
N SER A 253 15.43 13.97 -6.63
CA SER A 253 15.85 14.61 -7.89
C SER A 253 17.33 14.98 -7.87
N GLN A 254 17.83 15.53 -6.75
CA GLN A 254 19.27 15.82 -6.58
C GLN A 254 20.12 14.55 -6.67
N LYS A 255 19.72 13.45 -6.01
CA LYS A 255 20.41 12.17 -6.15
C LYS A 255 20.44 11.64 -7.58
N ILE A 256 19.36 11.83 -8.33
CA ILE A 256 19.30 11.45 -9.76
C ILE A 256 20.32 12.27 -10.55
N LYS A 257 20.39 13.59 -10.31
CA LYS A 257 21.36 14.48 -10.97
C LYS A 257 22.82 14.18 -10.61
N GLU A 258 23.10 13.86 -9.34
CA GLU A 258 24.44 13.50 -8.87
C GLU A 258 25.00 12.25 -9.56
N ARG A 259 24.13 11.33 -10.03
CA ARG A 259 24.54 10.16 -10.80
C ARG A 259 25.07 10.53 -12.19
N GLY A 260 24.76 11.72 -12.70
CA GLY A 260 25.38 12.29 -13.90
C GLY A 260 25.18 11.48 -15.18
N LEU A 261 24.10 10.71 -15.29
CA LEU A 261 23.79 9.92 -16.47
C LEU A 261 23.16 10.79 -17.55
N ASP A 262 23.79 10.85 -18.73
CA ASP A 262 23.19 11.44 -19.92
C ASP A 262 22.29 10.40 -20.59
N LEU A 263 20.99 10.55 -20.41
CA LEU A 263 20.00 9.58 -20.90
C LEU A 263 19.36 9.97 -22.23
N HIS A 264 19.80 11.08 -22.86
CA HIS A 264 19.25 11.64 -24.10
C HIS A 264 17.71 11.86 -24.11
N SER A 265 17.03 11.61 -22.99
CA SER A 265 15.59 11.56 -22.78
C SER A 265 15.28 11.70 -21.28
N ASP A 266 14.01 11.91 -20.94
CA ASP A 266 13.60 12.05 -19.56
C ASP A 266 13.80 10.75 -18.77
N VAL A 267 14.25 10.87 -17.51
CA VAL A 267 14.49 9.68 -16.65
C VAL A 267 13.23 8.83 -16.47
N ILE A 268 12.05 9.46 -16.43
CA ILE A 268 10.78 8.75 -16.26
C ILE A 268 10.42 8.00 -17.56
N ASP A 269 10.68 8.60 -18.72
CA ASP A 269 10.44 7.95 -20.01
C ASP A 269 11.29 6.69 -20.17
N VAL A 270 12.57 6.74 -19.76
CA VAL A 270 13.46 5.57 -19.74
C VAL A 270 12.91 4.47 -18.84
N LEU A 271 12.44 4.83 -17.64
CA LEU A 271 11.81 3.87 -16.72
C LEU A 271 10.54 3.26 -17.34
N ASP A 272 9.71 4.06 -17.99
CA ASP A 272 8.49 3.60 -18.63
C ASP A 272 8.78 2.67 -19.83
N GLU A 273 9.83 2.93 -20.61
CA GLU A 273 10.29 2.04 -21.67
C GLU A 273 10.78 0.70 -21.12
N VAL A 274 11.60 0.72 -20.08
CA VAL A 274 12.08 -0.49 -19.39
C VAL A 274 10.91 -1.33 -18.89
N GLU A 275 9.95 -0.70 -18.19
CA GLU A 275 8.76 -1.41 -17.71
C GLU A 275 7.90 -1.95 -18.86
N LYS A 276 7.75 -1.20 -19.95
CA LYS A 276 7.00 -1.63 -21.13
C LYS A 276 7.64 -2.85 -21.80
N ASN A 277 8.96 -2.90 -21.87
CA ASN A 277 9.71 -4.05 -22.36
C ASN A 277 9.49 -5.29 -21.48
N ALA A 278 9.52 -5.12 -20.15
CA ALA A 278 9.22 -6.20 -19.20
C ALA A 278 7.78 -6.72 -19.32
N LYS A 279 6.81 -5.82 -19.55
CA LYS A 279 5.38 -6.14 -19.73
C LYS A 279 5.07 -6.80 -21.08
N LYS A 280 5.92 -6.61 -22.10
CA LYS A 280 5.69 -7.15 -23.45
C LYS A 280 5.58 -8.68 -23.42
N GLY A 281 4.40 -9.18 -23.82
CA GLY A 281 4.09 -10.61 -23.83
C GLY A 281 3.84 -11.24 -22.45
N ALA A 282 3.77 -10.42 -21.40
CA ALA A 282 3.42 -10.87 -20.06
C ALA A 282 1.95 -10.60 -19.74
N TYR A 283 1.35 -11.49 -18.96
CA TYR A 283 0.05 -11.29 -18.33
C TYR A 283 0.28 -10.96 -16.86
N ILE A 284 -0.21 -9.79 -16.43
CA ILE A 284 -0.12 -9.33 -15.05
C ILE A 284 -1.53 -9.30 -14.47
N GLN A 285 -1.75 -10.05 -13.40
CA GLN A 285 -3.01 -10.07 -12.66
C GLN A 285 -2.79 -9.48 -11.28
N ARG A 286 -3.67 -8.57 -10.86
CA ARG A 286 -3.76 -8.10 -9.47
C ARG A 286 -4.84 -8.92 -8.76
N TYR A 287 -4.51 -9.51 -7.63
CA TYR A 287 -5.48 -10.19 -6.78
C TYR A 287 -6.20 -9.18 -5.92
N LYS A 288 -7.54 -9.22 -5.90
CA LYS A 288 -8.35 -8.39 -4.99
C LYS A 288 -8.74 -9.12 -3.71
N GLY A 289 -8.86 -10.44 -3.78
CA GLY A 289 -9.17 -11.30 -2.64
C GLY A 289 -8.63 -12.70 -2.81
N LEU A 290 -8.56 -13.45 -1.71
CA LEU A 290 -8.09 -14.83 -1.65
C LEU A 290 -8.96 -15.77 -2.50
N GLY A 291 -10.24 -15.44 -2.69
CA GLY A 291 -11.17 -16.19 -3.52
C GLY A 291 -10.86 -16.17 -5.02
N GLU A 292 -10.01 -15.26 -5.50
CA GLU A 292 -9.57 -15.20 -6.90
C GLU A 292 -8.46 -16.20 -7.21
N MET A 293 -7.83 -16.75 -6.18
CA MET A 293 -6.80 -17.78 -6.31
C MET A 293 -7.45 -19.16 -6.38
N ASN A 294 -6.98 -19.99 -7.31
CA ASN A 294 -7.34 -21.39 -7.30
C ASN A 294 -6.64 -22.11 -6.11
N PRO A 295 -7.07 -23.33 -5.73
CA PRO A 295 -6.50 -24.04 -4.58
C PRO A 295 -4.98 -24.27 -4.65
N GLU A 296 -4.44 -24.52 -5.84
CA GLU A 296 -3.01 -24.75 -6.07
C GLU A 296 -2.21 -23.45 -5.86
N GLN A 297 -2.67 -22.33 -6.41
CA GLN A 297 -2.08 -21.01 -6.21
C GLN A 297 -2.09 -20.61 -4.74
N LEU A 298 -3.22 -20.80 -4.06
CA LEU A 298 -3.33 -20.48 -2.64
C LEU A 298 -2.36 -21.34 -1.80
N TRP A 299 -2.21 -22.61 -2.16
CA TRP A 299 -1.20 -23.48 -1.55
C TRP A 299 0.22 -22.98 -1.78
N GLU A 300 0.61 -22.80 -3.04
CA GLU A 300 1.98 -22.41 -3.43
C GLU A 300 2.42 -21.08 -2.81
N THR A 301 1.48 -20.13 -2.68
CA THR A 301 1.79 -18.76 -2.29
C THR A 301 1.61 -18.48 -0.80
N THR A 302 0.57 -19.05 -0.19
CA THR A 302 0.07 -18.57 1.11
C THR A 302 0.04 -19.68 2.17
N MET A 303 -0.10 -20.95 1.79
CA MET A 303 -0.25 -22.05 2.75
C MET A 303 0.99 -22.94 2.88
N ASN A 304 1.81 -23.07 1.83
CA ASN A 304 3.03 -23.88 1.84
C ASN A 304 4.04 -23.31 2.85
N PRO A 305 4.50 -24.09 3.85
CA PRO A 305 5.51 -23.66 4.82
C PRO A 305 6.80 -23.08 4.24
N GLU A 306 7.22 -23.52 3.06
CA GLU A 306 8.47 -23.08 2.42
C GLU A 306 8.36 -21.69 1.79
N ASN A 307 7.19 -21.36 1.23
CA ASN A 307 7.00 -20.16 0.40
C ASN A 307 6.19 -19.06 1.10
N ARG A 308 5.36 -19.42 2.07
CA ARG A 308 4.42 -18.48 2.70
C ARG A 308 5.15 -17.39 3.47
N ARG A 309 4.54 -16.20 3.45
CA ARG A 309 4.96 -15.06 4.27
C ARG A 309 3.94 -14.86 5.38
N LEU A 310 4.44 -14.82 6.62
CA LEU A 310 3.62 -14.65 7.81
C LEU A 310 4.17 -13.49 8.63
N LEU A 311 3.28 -12.59 9.06
CA LEU A 311 3.59 -11.60 10.07
C LEU A 311 3.19 -12.14 11.43
N LYS A 312 4.14 -12.26 12.36
CA LYS A 312 3.86 -12.66 13.74
C LYS A 312 3.34 -11.45 14.50
N ILE A 313 2.22 -11.61 15.21
CA ILE A 313 1.62 -10.52 16.00
C ILE A 313 2.25 -10.49 17.39
N ASP A 314 2.68 -9.30 17.81
CA ASP A 314 3.19 -9.02 19.14
C ASP A 314 2.12 -8.33 20.02
N ILE A 315 2.33 -8.32 21.34
CA ILE A 315 1.47 -7.62 22.30
C ILE A 315 1.52 -6.10 22.09
N ASN A 316 2.64 -5.57 21.59
CA ASN A 316 2.78 -4.13 21.33
C ASN A 316 1.93 -3.67 20.12
N ASP A 317 1.72 -4.56 19.15
CA ASP A 317 0.83 -4.31 18.00
C ASP A 317 -0.63 -4.17 18.45
N ALA A 318 -0.99 -4.76 19.60
CA ALA A 318 -2.33 -4.69 20.19
C ALA A 318 -2.76 -3.28 20.57
N ILE A 319 -1.83 -2.51 21.13
CA ILE A 319 -2.10 -1.17 21.67
C ILE A 319 -2.38 -0.23 20.50
N SER A 320 -1.54 -0.29 19.45
CA SER A 320 -1.73 0.44 18.20
C SER A 320 -3.03 0.05 17.48
N ALA A 321 -3.36 -1.25 17.46
CA ALA A 321 -4.62 -1.73 16.88
C ALA A 321 -5.84 -1.25 17.69
N SER A 322 -5.77 -1.20 19.02
CA SER A 322 -6.87 -0.72 19.87
C SER A 322 -7.13 0.79 19.71
N ASP A 323 -6.09 1.60 19.56
CA ASP A 323 -6.24 3.05 19.37
C ASP A 323 -6.80 3.38 17.99
N THR A 324 -6.30 2.70 16.95
CA THR A 324 -6.85 2.78 15.59
C THR A 324 -8.30 2.27 15.56
N PHE A 325 -8.61 1.23 16.31
CA PHE A 325 -9.96 0.69 16.44
C PHE A 325 -10.92 1.66 17.14
N ASN A 326 -10.51 2.31 18.23
CA ASN A 326 -11.33 3.34 18.89
C ASN A 326 -11.69 4.48 17.92
N LEU A 327 -10.73 4.90 17.10
CA LEU A 327 -10.93 5.95 16.11
C LEU A 327 -11.95 5.55 15.02
N PHE A 328 -11.84 4.34 14.48
CA PHE A 328 -12.66 3.90 13.34
C PHE A 328 -13.91 3.08 13.68
N MET A 329 -14.01 2.54 14.90
CA MET A 329 -15.06 1.62 15.34
C MET A 329 -15.71 2.04 16.67
N GLY A 330 -15.24 3.11 17.29
CA GLY A 330 -15.91 3.75 18.43
C GLY A 330 -17.27 4.35 18.06
N ASP A 331 -18.12 4.56 19.07
CA ASP A 331 -19.47 5.13 18.90
C ASP A 331 -19.41 6.64 18.53
N GLU A 332 -18.25 7.26 18.65
CA GLU A 332 -18.03 8.68 18.35
C GLU A 332 -17.78 8.89 16.85
N VAL A 333 -18.69 9.62 16.21
CA VAL A 333 -18.65 9.93 14.78
C VAL A 333 -17.64 11.05 14.48
N GLU A 334 -17.49 12.01 15.39
CA GLU A 334 -16.69 13.23 15.18
C GLU A 334 -15.19 12.96 15.00
N PRO A 335 -14.51 12.16 15.84
CA PRO A 335 -13.09 11.84 15.67
C PRO A 335 -12.81 11.13 14.34
N ARG A 336 -13.72 10.22 13.94
CA ARG A 336 -13.66 9.51 12.66
C ARG A 336 -13.84 10.46 11.47
N ARG A 337 -14.81 11.38 11.56
CA ARG A 337 -15.09 12.37 10.53
C ARG A 337 -13.92 13.32 10.34
N ASN A 338 -13.33 13.81 11.43
CA ASN A 338 -12.15 14.68 11.40
C ASN A 338 -10.96 13.95 10.78
N TYR A 339 -10.69 12.71 11.19
CA TYR A 339 -9.62 11.91 10.58
C TYR A 339 -9.83 11.70 9.08
N ILE A 340 -11.05 11.34 8.64
CA ILE A 340 -11.38 11.18 7.22
C ILE A 340 -11.26 12.51 6.47
N GLN A 341 -11.62 13.65 7.07
CA GLN A 341 -11.49 14.96 6.43
C GLN A 341 -10.03 15.41 6.31
N ASP A 342 -9.24 15.22 7.37
CA ASP A 342 -7.83 15.59 7.42
C ASP A 342 -6.97 14.71 6.50
N HIS A 343 -7.33 13.42 6.38
CA HIS A 343 -6.61 12.43 5.57
C HIS A 343 -7.36 12.08 4.28
N ALA A 344 -8.39 12.84 3.89
CA ALA A 344 -9.22 12.58 2.70
C ALA A 344 -8.37 12.48 1.42
N LYS A 345 -7.26 13.22 1.38
CA LYS A 345 -6.30 13.24 0.27
C LYS A 345 -5.20 12.17 0.38
N ASP A 346 -5.12 11.47 1.52
CA ASP A 346 -4.08 10.49 1.84
C ASP A 346 -4.57 9.04 1.66
N VAL A 347 -5.87 8.82 1.44
CA VAL A 347 -6.46 7.48 1.38
C VAL A 347 -6.05 6.75 0.09
N LYS A 348 -5.07 5.84 0.21
CA LYS A 348 -4.63 4.93 -0.87
C LYS A 348 -5.57 3.74 -1.13
N HIS A 349 -6.65 3.57 -0.36
CA HIS A 349 -7.55 2.42 -0.46
C HIS A 349 -9.03 2.79 -0.20
N LEU A 350 -9.61 3.59 -1.09
CA LEU A 350 -11.07 3.68 -1.26
C LEU A 350 -11.39 3.48 -2.74
N ASP A 351 -11.27 2.24 -3.21
CA ASP A 351 -12.04 1.81 -4.37
C ASP A 351 -13.36 1.22 -3.82
N ILE A 352 -14.47 1.79 -4.27
CA ILE A 352 -15.87 1.45 -3.95
C ILE A 352 -16.24 0.05 -4.42
#